data_AF-A0A7V2AIF6-F1
#
_entry.id   AF-A0A7V2AIF6-F1
#
_cell.length_a   1.000
_cell.length_b   1.000
_cell.length_c   1.000
_cell.angle_alpha   90.00
_cell.angle_beta   90.00
_cell.angle_gamma   90.00
#
_symmetry.space_group_name_H-M   'P 1'
#
loop_
_entity.id
_entity.type
_entity.pdbx_description
1 polymer ?
#
loop_
_entity_poly.entity_id
_entity_poly.type
_entity_poly.pdbx_seq_one_letter_code
_entity_poly.pdbx_strand_id
1 'polypeptide(L)' 'MISGIINVLQLGCRRQNCPPEYGPPTTVCNRYNRWAQKGHWQYMFAELTTPLSGTPEQISIDDSHVKVHRCAANDE' A
#
# COMPACT_ATOMS: atom_id res chain seq x y z
N MET A 1 12.28 -8.21 0.24
CA MET A 1 12.07 -7.22 -0.85
C MET A 1 10.59 -6.91 -1.05
N ILE A 2 9.74 -7.93 -1.22
CA ILE A 2 8.25 -7.79 -1.24
C ILE A 2 7.75 -7.20 0.09
N SER A 3 8.38 -7.59 1.20
CA SER A 3 8.14 -7.05 2.56
C SER A 3 8.11 -5.52 2.64
N GLY A 4 9.01 -4.81 1.94
CA GLY A 4 9.00 -3.35 1.93
C GLY A 4 7.82 -2.75 1.17
N ILE A 5 7.33 -3.44 0.11
CA ILE A 5 6.15 -3.02 -0.64
C ILE A 5 4.89 -3.25 0.19
N ILE A 6 4.79 -4.38 0.90
CA ILE A 6 3.68 -4.68 1.81
C ILE A 6 3.64 -3.65 2.95
N ASN A 7 4.79 -3.29 3.51
CA ASN A 7 4.85 -2.25 4.52
C ASN A 7 4.32 -0.90 4.00
N VAL A 8 4.71 -0.50 2.78
CA VAL A 8 4.17 0.71 2.14
C VAL A 8 2.64 0.65 1.98
N LEU A 9 2.08 -0.50 1.65
CA LEU A 9 0.62 -0.70 1.56
C LEU A 9 -0.07 -0.60 2.93
N GLN A 10 0.56 -1.10 4.00
CA GLN A 10 -0.04 -1.15 5.34
C GLN A 10 0.08 0.16 6.12
N LEU A 11 1.21 0.87 6.02
CA LEU A 11 1.52 2.02 6.88
C LEU A 11 1.52 3.36 6.13
N GLY A 12 1.33 3.33 4.80
CA GLY A 12 1.63 4.45 3.93
C GLY A 12 3.13 4.77 3.93
N CYS A 13 3.63 5.45 2.91
CA CYS A 13 5.05 5.76 2.74
C CYS A 13 5.64 6.76 3.79
N ARG A 14 5.31 6.64 5.08
CA ARG A 14 5.83 7.50 6.14
C ARG A 14 7.28 7.10 6.42
N ARG A 15 8.22 8.03 6.21
CA ARG A 15 9.68 7.78 6.38
C ARG A 15 10.05 7.20 7.75
N GLN A 16 9.31 7.55 8.81
CA GLN A 16 9.52 7.05 10.17
C GLN A 16 9.17 5.56 10.35
N ASN A 17 8.32 5.02 9.47
CA ASN A 17 7.75 3.68 9.61
C ASN A 17 8.43 2.64 8.70
N CYS A 18 9.51 3.02 8.00
CA CYS A 18 10.25 2.11 7.13
C CYS A 18 11.41 1.44 7.91
N PRO A 19 11.35 0.13 8.16
CA PRO A 19 12.41 -0.62 8.79
C PRO A 19 13.73 -0.47 8.03
N PRO A 20 14.86 -0.29 8.72
CA PRO A 20 16.17 -0.12 8.08
C PRO A 20 16.58 -1.34 7.23
N GLU A 21 16.07 -2.53 7.57
CA GLU A 21 16.21 -3.78 6.82
C GLU A 21 15.69 -3.72 5.37
N TYR A 22 14.76 -2.80 5.06
CA TYR A 22 14.24 -2.63 3.69
C TYR A 22 15.00 -1.58 2.87
N GLY A 23 16.01 -0.96 3.47
CA GLY A 23 16.81 0.09 2.87
C GLY A 23 16.13 1.47 2.96
N PRO A 24 16.71 2.49 2.28
CA PRO A 24 16.20 3.85 2.36
C PRO A 24 14.71 3.93 1.97
N PRO A 25 13.89 4.72 2.68
CA PRO A 25 12.46 4.86 2.37
C PRO A 25 12.21 5.26 0.91
N THR A 26 13.09 6.08 0.33
CA THR A 26 13.05 6.48 -1.08
C THR A 26 13.20 5.29 -2.03
N THR A 27 14.04 4.31 -1.70
CA THR A 27 14.23 3.09 -2.49
C THR A 27 12.96 2.24 -2.53
N VAL A 28 12.28 2.13 -1.40
CA VAL A 28 11.02 1.37 -1.29
C VAL A 28 9.89 2.08 -2.04
N CYS A 29 9.73 3.39 -1.85
CA CYS A 29 8.75 4.20 -2.59
C CYS A 29 8.99 4.17 -4.10
N ASN A 30 10.25 4.29 -4.54
CA ASN A 30 10.59 4.22 -5.96
C ASN A 30 10.29 2.84 -6.54
N ARG A 31 10.45 1.76 -5.76
CA ARG A 31 10.08 0.42 -6.20
C ARG A 31 8.57 0.25 -6.31
N TYR A 32 7.80 0.75 -5.34
CA TYR A 32 6.35 0.79 -5.40
C TYR A 32 5.87 1.51 -6.67
N ASN A 33 6.41 2.69 -6.95
CA ASN A 33 6.07 3.46 -8.15
C ASN A 33 6.44 2.74 -9.45
N ARG A 34 7.59 2.07 -9.51
CA ARG A 34 7.98 1.26 -10.67
C ARG A 34 7.04 0.08 -10.90
N TRP A 35 6.55 -0.57 -9.84
CA TRP A 35 5.57 -1.65 -9.96
C TRP A 35 4.23 -1.15 -10.47
N ALA A 36 3.79 0.01 -9.98
CA ALA A 36 2.58 0.67 -10.48
C ALA A 36 2.69 1.03 -11.97
N GLN A 37 3.81 1.63 -12.39
CA GLN A 37 4.07 1.96 -13.80
C GLN A 37 4.15 0.72 -14.70
N LYS A 38 4.69 -0.38 -14.19
CA LYS A 38 4.76 -1.66 -14.92
C LYS A 38 3.47 -2.48 -14.87
N GLY A 39 2.38 -1.93 -14.34
CA GLY A 39 1.09 -2.63 -14.35
C GLY A 39 0.97 -3.81 -13.37
N HIS A 40 1.92 -3.99 -12.43
CA HIS A 40 1.94 -5.19 -11.58
C HIS A 40 0.74 -5.25 -10.64
N TRP A 41 0.24 -4.09 -10.19
CA TRP A 41 -0.96 -4.00 -9.37
C TRP A 41 -2.20 -4.46 -10.14
N GLN A 42 -2.36 -4.01 -11.39
CA GLN A 42 -3.47 -4.45 -12.25
C GLN A 42 -3.37 -5.95 -12.55
N TYR A 43 -2.17 -6.47 -12.79
CA TYR A 43 -1.95 -7.90 -13.03
C TYR A 43 -2.36 -8.75 -11.81
N MET A 44 -1.85 -8.42 -10.62
CA MET A 44 -2.21 -9.13 -9.39
C MET A 44 -3.72 -9.03 -9.11
N PHE A 45 -4.33 -7.87 -9.33
CA PHE A 45 -5.77 -7.70 -9.16
C PHE A 45 -6.59 -8.54 -10.14
N ALA A 46 -6.18 -8.61 -11.41
CA ALA A 46 -6.85 -9.43 -12.42
C ALA A 46 -6.74 -10.93 -12.10
N GLU A 47 -5.56 -11.40 -11.71
CA GLU A 47 -5.35 -12.79 -11.27
C GLU A 47 -6.17 -13.14 -10.02
N LEU A 48 -6.27 -12.21 -9.06
CA LEU A 48 -7.08 -12.39 -7.87
C LEU A 48 -8.58 -12.41 -8.17
N THR A 49 -9.05 -11.61 -9.13
CA THR A 49 -10.48 -11.51 -9.49
C THR A 49 -10.94 -12.59 -10.48
N THR A 50 -10.02 -13.18 -11.24
CA THR A 50 -10.29 -14.29 -12.18
C THR A 50 -11.04 -15.47 -11.52
N PRO A 51 -10.61 -16.02 -10.37
CA PRO A 51 -11.34 -17.09 -9.70
C PRO A 51 -12.66 -16.63 -9.03
N LEU A 52 -12.83 -15.33 -8.76
CA LEU A 52 -14.07 -14.78 -8.20
C LEU A 52 -15.13 -14.46 -9.26
N SER A 53 -14.83 -14.58 -10.55
CA SER A 53 -15.76 -14.23 -11.64
C SER A 53 -17.02 -15.12 -11.71
N GLY A 54 -17.08 -16.20 -10.93
CA GLY A 54 -18.25 -17.10 -10.82
C GLY A 54 -19.17 -16.83 -9.62
N THR A 55 -18.77 -15.95 -8.71
CA THR A 55 -19.56 -15.57 -7.53
C THR A 55 -19.99 -14.11 -7.66
N PRO A 56 -21.30 -13.80 -7.68
CA PRO A 56 -21.80 -12.42 -7.72
C PRO A 56 -21.70 -11.78 -6.33
N GLU A 57 -20.62 -12.03 -5.61
CA GLU A 57 -20.35 -11.35 -4.35
C GLU A 57 -19.60 -10.07 -4.69
N GLN A 58 -20.34 -8.98 -4.56
CA GLN A 58 -19.95 -7.60 -4.76
C GLN A 58 -18.56 -7.31 -4.13
N ILE A 59 -17.49 -7.43 -4.92
CA ILE A 59 -16.13 -7.07 -4.48
C ILE A 59 -16.08 -5.54 -4.39
N SER A 60 -16.39 -4.99 -3.22
CA SER A 60 -16.24 -3.57 -2.93
C SER A 60 -14.82 -3.30 -2.43
N ILE A 61 -14.08 -2.45 -3.14
CA ILE A 61 -12.83 -1.87 -2.65
C ILE A 61 -13.20 -0.56 -1.96
N ASP A 62 -13.00 -0.46 -0.64
CA ASP A 62 -13.12 0.78 0.11
C ASP A 62 -11.72 1.32 0.44
N ASP A 63 -11.53 2.63 0.35
CA ASP A 63 -10.31 3.33 0.80
C ASP A 63 -10.65 4.18 2.02
N SER A 64 -9.91 3.97 3.11
CA SER A 64 -10.11 4.69 4.37
C SER A 64 -8.98 5.71 4.57
N HIS A 65 -9.25 6.98 4.26
CA HIS A 65 -8.28 8.07 4.45
C HIS A 65 -8.40 8.73 5.83
N VAL A 66 -7.43 8.50 6.72
CA VAL A 66 -7.36 9.18 8.03
C VAL A 66 -6.60 10.51 7.91
N LYS A 67 -7.29 11.65 8.13
CA LYS A 67 -6.65 12.97 8.32
C LYS A 67 -6.51 13.26 9.81
N VAL A 68 -5.27 13.37 10.29
CA VAL A 68 -5.01 13.83 11.66
C VAL A 68 -4.84 15.35 11.66
N HIS A 69 -5.62 16.04 12.48
CA HIS A 69 -5.47 17.48 12.67
C HIS A 69 -4.17 17.77 13.43
N ARG A 70 -3.35 18.72 12.96
CA ARG A 70 -2.04 19.06 13.56
C ARG A 70 -2.14 19.43 15.05
N CYS A 71 -3.31 19.86 15.52
CA CYS A 71 -3.55 20.24 16.91
C CYS A 71 -3.88 19.08 17.86
N ALA A 72 -3.99 17.83 17.39
CA ALA A 72 -4.24 16.66 18.26
C ALA A 72 -2.96 16.07 18.89
N ALA A 73 -1.81 16.74 18.73
CA ALA A 73 -0.51 16.29 19.24
C ALA A 73 -0.15 16.87 20.63
N ASN A 74 -1.04 17.65 21.24
CA ASN A 74 -0.78 18.31 22.52
C ASN A 74 -1.93 18.02 23.49
N ASP A 75 -1.84 16.91 24.22
CA ASP A 75 -2.45 16.78 25.54
C ASP A 75 -1.39 16.09 26.42
N GLU A 76 -0.91 16.82 27.43
CA GLU A 76 -0.21 16.29 28.61
C GLU A 76 -1.22 15.64 29.56
#